data_AF-A0A8X6JJI4-F1
#
_entry.id   AF-A0A8X6JJI4-F1
#
_cell.length_a   1.000
_cell.length_b   1.000
_cell.length_c   1.000
_cell.angle_alpha   90.00
_cell.angle_beta   90.00
_cell.angle_gamma   90.00
#
_symmetry.space_group_name_H-M   'P 1'
#
loop_
_entity.id
_entity.type
_entity.pdbx_description
1 polymer ?
#
loop_
_entity_poly.entity_id
_entity_poly.type
_entity_poly.pdbx_seq_one_letter_code
_entity_poly.pdbx_strand_id
1 'polypeptide(L)' 'MHGESASADKEAAVKYCLKFQEFIEAEVYRSQQIFNCDETGLFWKRMPICTYITKDEKSVPGHKPMKDRLTLLLGANASG' A
#
# COMPACT_ATOMS: atom_id res chain seq x y z
N MET A 1 9.72 -2.11 -7.96
CA MET A 1 8.35 -1.62 -7.78
C MET A 1 8.39 -0.21 -8.31
N HIS A 2 7.84 0.02 -9.49
CA HIS A 2 7.65 1.39 -9.96
C HIS A 2 6.37 1.86 -9.30
N GLY A 3 6.52 2.59 -8.19
CA GLY A 3 5.47 3.50 -7.76
C GLY A 3 5.44 4.64 -8.75
N GLU A 4 4.26 5.07 -9.15
CA GLU A 4 4.09 6.27 -9.95
C GLU A 4 4.65 7.44 -9.17
N SER A 5 5.86 7.87 -9.52
CA SER A 5 6.42 9.12 -9.02
C SER A 5 5.83 10.27 -9.84
N ALA A 6 4.51 10.44 -9.77
CA ALA A 6 3.88 11.70 -10.13
C ALA A 6 4.30 12.71 -9.04
N SER A 7 4.88 13.84 -9.43
CA SER A 7 5.15 14.92 -8.49
C SER A 7 3.82 15.37 -7.88
N ALA A 8 3.57 15.00 -6.62
CA ALA A 8 2.35 15.38 -5.93
C ALA A 8 2.25 16.91 -5.86
N ASP A 9 1.09 17.45 -6.25
CA ASP A 9 0.78 18.86 -6.10
C ASP A 9 0.53 19.18 -4.62
N LYS A 10 1.54 19.80 -4.00
CA LYS A 10 1.51 20.13 -2.58
C LYS A 10 0.49 21.21 -2.26
N GLU A 11 0.26 22.16 -3.17
CA GLU A 11 -0.67 23.26 -2.94
C GLU A 11 -2.12 22.75 -3.00
N ALA A 12 -2.43 21.94 -4.01
CA ALA A 12 -3.74 21.29 -4.10
C ALA A 12 -4.02 20.39 -2.89
N ALA A 13 -3.02 19.64 -2.40
CA ALA A 13 -3.16 18.80 -1.22
C ALA A 13 -3.47 19.63 0.04
N VAL A 14 -2.75 20.73 0.29
CA VAL A 14 -3.01 21.62 1.44
C VAL A 14 -4.41 22.20 1.36
N LYS A 15 -4.82 22.69 0.18
CA LYS A 15 -6.17 23.26 -0.02
C LYS A 15 -7.27 22.21 0.23
N TYR A 16 -7.05 20.97 -0.20
CA TYR A 16 -7.97 19.87 0.05
C TYR A 16 -8.10 19.56 1.55
N CYS A 17 -6.99 19.48 2.28
CA CYS A 17 -7.01 19.21 3.72
C CYS A 17 -7.86 20.23 4.49
N LEU A 18 -7.71 21.53 4.18
CA LEU A 18 -8.52 22.59 4.80
C LEU A 18 -10.01 22.40 4.52
N LYS A 19 -10.38 22.21 3.24
CA LYS A 19 -11.77 21.99 2.84
C LYS A 19 -12.37 20.74 3.49
N PHE A 20 -11.58 19.67 3.60
CA PHE A 20 -12.03 18.42 4.21
C PHE A 20 -12.26 18.58 5.71
N GLN A 21 -11.39 19.33 6.41
CA GLN A 21 -11.58 19.65 7.81
C GLN A 21 -12.86 20.48 8.04
N GLU A 22 -13.08 21.53 7.24
CA GLU A 22 -14.31 22.34 7.30
C GLU A 22 -15.56 21.48 7.12
N PHE A 23 -15.54 20.52 6.19
CA PHE A 23 -16.64 19.59 5.96
C PHE A 23 -16.89 18.66 7.15
N ILE A 24 -15.84 18.12 7.77
CA ILE A 24 -15.95 17.27 8.97
C ILE A 24 -16.61 18.03 10.12
N GLU A 25 -16.19 19.28 10.33
CA GLU A 25 -16.72 20.14 11.40
C GLU A 25 -18.18 20.54 11.14
N ALA A 26 -18.52 20.90 9.89
CA ALA A 26 -19.88 21.30 9.51
C ALA A 26 -20.90 20.16 9.64
N GLU A 27 -20.51 18.94 9.26
CA GLU A 27 -21.37 17.75 9.30
C GLU A 27 -21.26 16.97 10.62
N VAL A 28 -20.40 17.42 11.54
CA VAL A 28 -20.23 16.85 12.89
C VAL A 28 -19.84 15.36 12.85
N TYR A 29 -18.96 14.98 11.92
CA TYR A 29 -18.49 13.60 11.80
C TYR A 29 -17.57 13.21 12.95
N ARG A 30 -17.77 12.00 13.49
CA ARG A 30 -16.84 11.38 14.43
C ARG A 30 -15.73 10.64 13.69
N SER A 31 -14.58 10.48 14.33
CA SER A 31 -13.43 9.77 13.73
C SER A 31 -13.73 8.31 13.35
N GLN A 32 -14.68 7.66 14.01
CA GLN A 32 -15.13 6.30 13.68
C GLN A 32 -15.99 6.24 12.41
N GLN A 33 -16.50 7.37 11.93
CA GLN A 33 -17.30 7.45 10.70
C GLN A 33 -16.44 7.78 9.47
N ILE A 34 -15.17 8.13 9.69
CA ILE A 34 -14.22 8.48 8.63
C ILE A 34 -13.35 7.26 8.36
N PHE A 35 -13.33 6.81 7.11
CA PHE A 35 -12.55 5.67 6.67
C PHE A 35 -11.45 6.13 5.71
N ASN A 36 -10.25 5.60 5.88
CA ASN A 36 -9.20 5.69 4.87
C ASN A 36 -9.08 4.32 4.18
N CYS A 37 -8.88 4.32 2.87
CA CYS A 37 -8.65 3.10 2.10
C CYS A 37 -7.46 3.28 1.16
N ASP A 38 -6.61 2.26 1.05
CA ASP A 38 -5.48 2.27 0.12
C ASP A 38 -5.18 0.87 -0.44
N GLU A 39 -4.62 0.83 -1.64
CA GLU A 39 -4.21 -0.41 -2.31
C GLU A 39 -2.80 -0.81 -1.89
N THR A 40 -2.62 -2.08 -1.51
CA THR A 40 -1.30 -2.64 -1.21
C THR A 40 -1.07 -3.97 -1.92
N GLY A 41 0.17 -4.16 -2.38
CA GLY A 41 0.62 -5.41 -2.98
C GLY A 41 1.48 -6.22 -2.00
N LEU A 42 0.98 -7.35 -1.53
CA LEU A 42 1.74 -8.28 -0.69
C LEU A 42 2.36 -9.38 -1.55
N PHE A 43 3.58 -9.82 -1.22
CA PHE A 43 4.15 -10.98 -1.90
C PHE A 43 3.47 -12.27 -1.42
N TRP A 44 3.03 -13.08 -2.36
CA TRP A 44 2.46 -14.39 -2.08
C TRP A 44 3.55 -15.45 -2.07
N LYS A 45 3.60 -16.29 -1.03
CA LYS A 45 4.55 -17.42 -0.89
C LYS A 45 6.03 -17.04 -1.07
N ARG A 46 6.44 -15.83 -0.65
CA ARG A 46 7.85 -15.43 -0.71
C ARG A 46 8.67 -16.22 0.30
N MET A 47 9.51 -17.12 -0.19
CA MET A 47 10.47 -17.83 0.64
C MET A 47 11.49 -16.85 1.26
N PRO A 48 11.85 -17.01 2.55
CA PRO A 48 12.98 -16.29 3.13
C PRO A 48 14.25 -16.62 2.35
N ILE A 49 15.10 -15.63 2.09
CA ILE A 49 16.31 -15.78 1.25
C ILE A 49 17.37 -16.74 1.86
N CYS A 50 17.12 -17.35 3.03
CA CYS A 50 18.15 -18.03 3.81
C CYS A 50 17.73 -19.36 4.45
N THR A 51 17.00 -20.23 3.74
CA THR A 51 16.92 -21.64 4.16
C THR A 51 16.77 -22.55 2.94
N TYR A 52 17.85 -23.24 2.61
CA TYR A 52 17.90 -24.39 1.68
C TYR A 52 17.34 -24.14 0.28
N ILE A 53 17.96 -23.24 -0.48
CA ILE A 53 18.03 -23.45 -1.93
C ILE A 53 18.99 -24.63 -2.12
N THR A 54 18.49 -25.78 -2.59
CA THR A 54 19.35 -26.87 -3.07
C THR A 54 20.35 -26.27 -4.07
N LYS A 55 21.62 -26.68 -4.01
CA LYS A 55 22.71 -26.09 -4.81
C LYS A 55 22.39 -25.99 -6.32
N ASP A 56 21.44 -26.81 -6.79
CA ASP A 56 20.96 -26.89 -8.17
C ASP A 56 20.07 -25.72 -8.63
N GLU A 57 19.36 -25.01 -7.75
CA GLU A 57 18.53 -23.87 -8.17
C GLU A 57 19.35 -22.60 -8.41
N LYS A 58 20.50 -22.47 -7.71
CA LYS A 58 21.48 -21.39 -7.95
C LYS A 58 22.27 -21.58 -9.24
N SER A 59 22.30 -22.80 -9.78
CA SER A 59 23.11 -23.13 -10.95
C SER A 59 22.37 -22.96 -12.27
N VAL A 60 21.11 -22.52 -12.28
CA VAL A 60 20.36 -22.27 -13.53
C VAL A 60 20.48 -20.79 -13.91
N PRO A 61 21.28 -20.44 -14.94
CA PRO A 61 21.39 -19.06 -15.40
C PRO A 61 20.01 -18.60 -15.90
N GLY A 62 19.48 -17.53 -15.31
CA GLY A 62 18.20 -16.93 -15.74
C GLY A 62 16.97 -17.28 -14.90
N HIS A 63 17.09 -18.08 -13.84
CA HIS A 63 15.95 -18.32 -12.93
C HIS A 63 15.57 -17.04 -12.18
N LYS A 64 14.44 -16.43 -12.55
CA LYS A 64 13.85 -15.30 -11.82
C LYS A 64 12.88 -15.86 -10.78
N PRO A 65 13.05 -15.56 -9.48
CA PRO A 65 12.10 -16.00 -8.47
C PRO A 65 10.70 -15.48 -8.80
N MET A 66 9.70 -16.36 -8.70
CA MET A 66 8.30 -16.06 -8.94
C MET A 66 7.86 -14.93 -8.01
N LYS A 67 7.39 -13.81 -8.58
CA LYS A 67 6.93 -12.64 -7.84
C LYS A 67 5.41 -12.63 -7.81
N ASP A 68 4.81 -13.72 -7.35
CA ASP A 68 3.38 -13.73 -7.10
C ASP A 68 3.04 -12.64 -6.08
N ARG A 69 1.98 -11.91 -6.36
CA ARG A 69 1.49 -10.82 -5.53
C ARG A 69 0.00 -10.97 -5.30
N LEU A 70 -0.41 -10.70 -4.08
CA LEU A 70 -1.79 -10.46 -3.73
C LEU A 70 -1.99 -8.95 -3.66
N THR A 71 -2.86 -8.42 -4.52
CA THR A 71 -3.32 -7.03 -4.42
C THR A 71 -4.52 -6.97 -3.49
N LEU A 72 -4.46 -6.09 -2.49
CA LEU A 72 -5.48 -5.89 -1.49
C LEU A 72 -5.89 -4.42 -1.45
N LEU A 73 -7.18 -4.14 -1.36
CA LEU A 73 -7.69 -2.85 -0.94
C LEU A 73 -7.99 -2.94 0.56
N LEU A 74 -7.25 -2.21 1.38
CA LEU A 74 -7.42 -2.18 2.82
C LEU A 74 -8.09 -0.89 3.24
N GLY A 75 -9.06 -0.98 4.14
CA GLY A 75 -9.76 0.18 4.69
C GLY A 75 -9.88 0.07 6.21
N ALA A 76 -9.70 1.19 6.91
CA ALA A 76 -9.76 1.26 8.36
C ALA A 76 -10.32 2.62 8.83
N ASN A 77 -10.89 2.64 10.03
CA ASN A 77 -11.27 3.87 10.74
C ASN A 77 -10.56 3.93 12.10
N ALA A 78 -10.96 4.91 12.94
CA ALA A 78 -10.39 5.06 14.28
C ALA A 78 -10.64 3.87 15.24
N SER A 79 -11.54 2.95 14.90
CA SER A 79 -11.82 1.75 15.69
C SER A 79 -11.03 0.51 15.24
N GLY A 80 -10.34 0.58 14.10
CA GLY A 80 -9.60 -0.54 13.50
C GLY A 80 -10.06 -0.87 12.10
#